data_AF-A0A2G3A3Z1-F1
#
_entry.id   AF-A0A2G3A3Z1-F1
#
_cell.length_a   1.000
_cell.length_b   1.000
_cell.length_c   1.000
_cell.angle_alpha   90.00
_cell.angle_beta   90.00
_cell.angle_gamma   90.00
#
_symmetry.space_group_name_H-M   'P 1'
#
loop_
_entity.id
_entity.type
_entity.pdbx_description
1 polymer ?
#
loop_
_entity_poly.entity_id
_entity_poly.type
_entity_poly.pdbx_seq_one_letter_code
_entity_poly.pdbx_strand_id
1 'polypeptide(L)'
;MESEFIVVSSAGEEADWLRSKLIDIPLWGKPIPPLTIYCDNKTAIFRTSSDCYNGKSRQVRLKHNHVRILLEDGIISLQYVTSKLNLADPLSKGLDKELMVLLLESRDRLGDRIHTDYSFGCPVDMGASWLHGVCDENPLAPLIRRLGLTMYRTSGDNSVLYDHDLESFMLFDMDGHQVPQNTVVQVGDTEKVRNEHSHDLSVLQAISIVLDRHPELRQEGLSHEVLQWYICRMEARFTANADTISLETWDQASEQILTGGHGLMVQGYHPVIKSLFKDIDIRLNHRVKRIMNGYNKVMVTVEDGRNFTADAAIITVPLGVLKANLIEFEPKLLEWKQSAIADLGATGHQVLVYMAAGRLACDLKKLSDESAVEFAMLQLKKMFPDATKPVLLHKKGMHVLFHQMRKNGPYPDFKAYSMFISCLCRIGNSEEALQLVSEMLDVGIVPSIVNYNTLFYGLNIEGKQDLAKTLLHMKLDVKRRRKLLT
;
A
#
# COMPACT_ATOMS: atom_id res chain seq x y z
N MET A 1 18.84 3.35 -28.81
CA MET A 1 18.06 2.55 -29.79
C MET A 1 17.27 1.46 -29.08
N GLU A 2 17.91 0.58 -28.30
CA GLU A 2 17.17 -0.44 -27.53
C GLU A 2 16.21 0.18 -26.52
N SER A 3 16.68 1.20 -25.79
CA SER A 3 15.86 2.04 -24.90
C SER A 3 14.68 2.70 -25.61
N GLU A 4 14.85 3.13 -26.86
CA GLU A 4 13.80 3.81 -27.64
C GLU A 4 12.62 2.88 -27.90
N PHE A 5 12.87 1.61 -28.28
CA PHE A 5 11.77 0.67 -28.51
C PHE A 5 11.01 0.33 -27.23
N ILE A 6 11.70 0.28 -26.09
CA ILE A 6 11.06 0.08 -24.80
C ILE A 6 10.13 1.26 -24.49
N VAL A 7 10.66 2.48 -24.58
CA VAL A 7 9.90 3.71 -24.28
C VAL A 7 8.73 3.90 -25.25
N VAL A 8 8.94 3.76 -26.56
CA VAL A 8 7.88 3.90 -27.57
C VAL A 8 6.82 2.81 -27.42
N SER A 9 7.22 1.57 -27.10
CA SER A 9 6.25 0.50 -26.83
C SER A 9 5.38 0.81 -25.63
N SER A 10 5.96 1.29 -24.52
CA SER A 10 5.19 1.65 -23.33
C SER A 10 4.31 2.87 -23.57
N ALA A 11 4.80 3.90 -24.24
CA ALA A 11 3.98 5.06 -24.64
C ALA A 11 2.85 4.66 -25.61
N GLY A 12 3.09 3.65 -26.45
CA GLY A 12 2.12 3.09 -27.37
C GLY A 12 1.02 2.26 -26.68
N GLU A 13 1.35 1.52 -25.63
CA GLU A 13 0.39 0.82 -24.75
C GLU A 13 -0.60 1.84 -24.15
N GLU A 14 -0.08 2.95 -23.61
CA GLU A 14 -0.90 4.05 -23.07
C GLU A 14 -1.75 4.74 -24.15
N ALA A 15 -1.21 4.89 -25.35
CA ALA A 15 -1.92 5.49 -26.48
C ALA A 15 -3.11 4.63 -26.94
N ASP A 16 -2.94 3.30 -26.99
CA ASP A 16 -4.01 2.36 -27.33
C ASP A 16 -5.10 2.36 -26.26
N TRP A 17 -4.71 2.31 -24.97
CA TRP A 17 -5.63 2.42 -23.86
C TRP A 17 -6.44 3.72 -23.93
N LEU A 18 -5.79 4.87 -24.12
CA LEU A 18 -6.47 6.16 -24.23
C LEU A 18 -7.43 6.18 -25.43
N ARG A 19 -7.01 5.64 -26.58
CA ARG A 19 -7.84 5.54 -27.77
C ARG A 19 -9.10 4.70 -27.52
N SER A 20 -8.97 3.58 -26.79
CA SER A 20 -10.12 2.76 -26.41
C SER A 20 -11.18 3.55 -25.62
N LYS A 21 -10.75 4.46 -24.74
CA LYS A 21 -11.66 5.32 -23.95
C LYS A 21 -12.26 6.46 -24.77
N LEU A 22 -11.49 7.01 -25.70
CA LEU A 22 -11.95 8.10 -26.57
C LEU A 22 -13.04 7.66 -27.56
N ILE A 23 -13.08 6.38 -27.94
CA ILE A 23 -14.12 5.82 -28.84
C ILE A 23 -15.53 6.00 -28.26
N ASP A 24 -15.66 5.99 -26.94
CA ASP A 24 -16.95 6.06 -26.25
C ASP A 24 -17.44 7.51 -26.05
N ILE A 25 -16.62 8.51 -26.35
CA ILE A 25 -16.98 9.92 -26.21
C ILE A 25 -17.66 10.42 -27.50
N PRO A 26 -18.96 10.77 -27.49
CA PRO A 26 -19.72 11.15 -28.70
C PRO A 26 -19.23 12.42 -29.40
N LEU A 27 -18.48 13.27 -28.67
CA LEU A 27 -17.96 14.54 -29.15
C LEU A 27 -16.69 14.39 -30.02
N TRP A 28 -16.06 13.21 -30.05
CA TRP A 28 -14.83 13.01 -30.80
C TRP A 28 -15.11 12.51 -32.22
N GLY A 29 -14.48 13.13 -33.21
CA GLY A 29 -14.61 12.73 -34.61
C GLY A 29 -14.08 11.31 -34.84
N LYS A 30 -14.88 10.45 -35.50
CA LYS A 30 -14.50 9.09 -35.88
C LYS A 30 -14.17 9.03 -37.38
N PRO A 31 -13.10 8.35 -37.82
CA PRO A 31 -12.17 7.55 -37.00
C PRO A 31 -11.17 8.42 -36.21
N ILE A 32 -10.77 7.95 -35.03
CA ILE A 32 -9.76 8.64 -34.21
C ILE A 32 -8.40 8.52 -34.94
N PRO A 33 -7.73 9.65 -35.23
CA PRO A 33 -6.42 9.62 -35.88
C PRO A 33 -5.34 9.00 -34.98
N PRO A 34 -4.25 8.47 -35.55
CA PRO A 34 -3.14 7.92 -34.77
C PRO A 34 -2.53 8.98 -33.85
N LEU A 35 -2.19 8.58 -32.62
CA LEU A 35 -1.53 9.47 -31.68
C LEU A 35 -0.05 9.64 -32.05
N THR A 36 0.39 10.87 -32.23
CA THR A 36 1.79 11.17 -32.60
C THR A 36 2.70 11.04 -31.38
N ILE A 37 3.65 10.12 -31.45
CA ILE A 37 4.77 9.99 -30.53
C ILE A 37 6.00 10.63 -31.15
N TYR A 38 6.59 11.61 -30.45
CA TYR A 38 7.81 12.28 -30.88
C TYR A 38 9.04 11.51 -30.39
N CYS A 39 9.94 11.15 -31.30
CA CYS A 39 11.17 10.42 -31.02
C CYS A 39 12.37 11.16 -31.64
N ASP A 40 13.46 11.30 -30.89
CA ASP A 40 14.65 12.01 -31.35
C ASP A 40 15.71 11.09 -31.99
N ASN A 41 15.38 9.81 -32.17
CA ASN A 41 16.26 8.83 -32.75
C ASN A 41 15.78 8.40 -34.14
N LYS A 42 16.29 9.06 -35.19
CA LYS A 42 15.96 8.75 -36.59
C LYS A 42 16.21 7.28 -36.96
N THR A 43 17.25 6.68 -36.39
CA THR A 43 17.58 5.27 -36.68
C THR A 43 16.59 4.32 -36.02
N ALA A 44 16.08 4.64 -34.83
CA ALA A 44 15.03 3.85 -34.20
C ALA A 44 13.73 3.93 -35.02
N ILE A 45 13.31 5.13 -35.43
CA ILE A 45 12.13 5.34 -36.29
C ILE A 45 12.28 4.59 -37.62
N PHE A 46 13.44 4.70 -38.28
CA PHE A 46 13.65 3.98 -39.54
C PHE A 46 13.56 2.46 -39.37
N ARG A 47 14.00 1.94 -38.21
CA ARG A 47 13.98 0.50 -37.94
C ARG A 47 12.60 -0.04 -37.60
N THR A 48 11.64 0.76 -37.14
CA THR A 48 10.28 0.25 -36.90
C THR A 48 9.59 -0.22 -38.17
N SER A 49 10.05 0.22 -39.34
CA SER A 49 9.58 -0.23 -40.66
C SER A 49 10.23 -1.55 -41.12
N SER A 50 11.13 -2.15 -40.34
CA SER A 50 11.78 -3.41 -40.68
C SER A 50 11.04 -4.59 -40.05
N ASP A 51 10.85 -5.67 -40.80
CA ASP A 51 10.22 -6.91 -40.29
C ASP A 51 11.11 -7.67 -39.30
N CYS A 52 12.40 -7.34 -39.22
CA CYS A 52 13.36 -8.08 -38.43
C CYS A 52 14.23 -7.20 -37.55
N TYR A 53 14.25 -7.50 -36.24
CA TYR A 53 15.19 -6.91 -35.30
C TYR A 53 16.40 -7.84 -35.08
N ASN A 54 17.55 -7.48 -35.66
CA ASN A 54 18.79 -8.27 -35.63
C ASN A 54 19.61 -8.12 -34.33
N GLY A 55 19.05 -7.54 -33.26
CA GLY A 55 19.75 -7.41 -31.97
C GLY A 55 19.70 -8.69 -31.14
N LYS A 56 20.63 -8.82 -30.19
CA LYS A 56 20.78 -10.02 -29.34
C LYS A 56 19.69 -10.16 -28.27
N SER A 57 19.03 -9.07 -27.88
CA SER A 57 18.02 -9.09 -26.81
C SER A 57 16.65 -9.54 -27.31
N ARG A 58 16.15 -10.66 -26.75
CA ARG A 58 14.79 -11.18 -27.02
C ARG A 58 13.71 -10.18 -26.60
N GLN A 59 13.88 -9.49 -25.48
CA GLN A 59 12.89 -8.52 -24.97
C GLN A 59 12.80 -7.28 -25.86
N VAL A 60 13.94 -6.75 -26.33
CA VAL A 60 13.95 -5.61 -27.25
C VAL A 60 13.30 -6.00 -28.59
N ARG A 61 13.49 -7.23 -29.05
CA ARG A 61 12.79 -7.75 -30.25
C ARG A 61 11.27 -7.79 -30.05
N LEU A 62 10.79 -8.21 -28.87
CA LEU A 62 9.34 -8.20 -28.56
C LEU A 62 8.79 -6.77 -28.57
N LYS A 63 9.48 -5.83 -27.92
CA LYS A 63 9.07 -4.42 -27.87
C LYS A 63 9.13 -3.75 -29.26
N HIS A 64 10.14 -4.05 -30.07
CA HIS A 64 10.18 -3.66 -31.48
C HIS A 64 8.96 -4.16 -32.26
N ASN A 65 8.64 -5.46 -32.13
CA ASN A 65 7.49 -6.04 -32.83
C ASN A 65 6.17 -5.42 -32.36
N HIS A 66 6.05 -5.09 -31.08
CA HIS A 66 4.89 -4.39 -30.54
C HIS A 66 4.74 -3.00 -31.17
N VAL A 67 5.79 -2.18 -31.18
CA VAL A 67 5.77 -0.85 -31.81
C VAL A 67 5.34 -0.94 -33.28
N ARG A 68 5.81 -1.97 -34.01
CA ARG A 68 5.41 -2.21 -35.40
C ARG A 68 3.90 -2.47 -35.53
N ILE A 69 3.33 -3.32 -34.67
CA ILE A 69 1.89 -3.61 -34.66
C ILE A 69 1.08 -2.33 -34.40
N LEU A 70 1.47 -1.53 -33.41
CA LEU A 70 0.79 -0.27 -33.10
C LEU A 70 0.81 0.75 -34.25
N LEU A 71 1.89 0.77 -35.04
CA LEU A 71 2.01 1.58 -36.25
C LEU A 71 1.14 1.04 -37.39
N GLU A 72 1.12 -0.27 -37.59
CA GLU A 72 0.33 -0.95 -38.64
C GLU A 72 -1.18 -0.81 -38.39
N ASP A 73 -1.60 -0.92 -37.13
CA ASP A 73 -3.00 -0.77 -36.71
C ASP A 73 -3.45 0.71 -36.67
N GLY A 74 -2.53 1.65 -36.97
CA GLY A 74 -2.81 3.07 -36.99
C GLY A 74 -3.19 3.64 -35.62
N ILE A 75 -2.70 3.02 -34.54
CA ILE A 75 -2.91 3.48 -33.16
C ILE A 75 -1.97 4.66 -32.87
N ILE A 76 -0.70 4.52 -33.27
CA ILE A 76 0.32 5.57 -33.11
C ILE A 76 0.92 5.98 -34.44
N SER A 77 1.55 7.15 -34.46
CA SER A 77 2.48 7.55 -35.51
C SER A 77 3.79 8.03 -34.87
N LEU A 78 4.93 7.78 -35.52
CA LEU A 78 6.23 8.27 -35.04
C LEU A 78 6.68 9.46 -35.85
N GLN A 79 6.98 10.57 -35.17
CA GLN A 79 7.57 11.75 -35.78
C GLN A 79 8.92 12.06 -35.17
N TYR A 80 9.87 12.41 -36.04
CA TYR A 80 11.18 12.85 -35.59
C TYR A 80 11.08 14.26 -34.98
N VAL A 81 11.62 14.42 -33.78
CA VAL A 81 11.84 15.72 -33.14
C VAL A 81 13.33 15.86 -32.82
N THR A 82 13.89 17.07 -32.84
CA THR A 82 15.26 17.25 -32.35
C THR A 82 15.29 17.11 -30.83
N SER A 83 16.36 16.59 -30.25
CA SER A 83 16.49 16.39 -28.79
C SER A 83 16.19 17.68 -27.99
N LYS A 84 16.60 18.85 -28.51
CA LYS A 84 16.30 20.17 -27.90
C LYS A 84 14.80 20.50 -27.79
N LEU A 85 13.99 19.91 -28.67
CA LEU A 85 12.54 20.12 -28.73
C LEU A 85 11.76 18.92 -28.17
N ASN A 86 12.45 17.86 -27.75
CA ASN A 86 11.81 16.73 -27.10
C ASN A 86 11.50 17.06 -25.64
N LEU A 87 10.24 17.31 -25.34
CA LEU A 87 9.78 17.65 -23.98
C LEU A 87 10.10 16.55 -22.94
N ALA A 88 10.31 15.31 -23.37
CA ALA A 88 10.67 14.20 -22.48
C ALA A 88 12.18 14.14 -22.16
N ASP A 89 13.05 14.79 -22.94
CA ASP A 89 14.49 14.73 -22.76
C ASP A 89 14.97 15.35 -21.44
N PRO A 90 14.48 16.54 -21.01
CA PRO A 90 14.83 17.10 -19.70
C PRO A 90 14.44 16.20 -18.51
N LEU A 91 13.51 15.27 -18.72
CA LEU A 91 13.02 14.33 -17.70
C LEU A 91 13.75 12.98 -17.72
N SER A 92 14.46 12.66 -18.80
CA SER A 92 15.05 11.33 -19.04
C SER A 92 16.56 11.33 -19.29
N LYS A 93 17.14 12.49 -19.62
CA LYS A 93 18.58 12.68 -19.88
C LYS A 93 19.20 13.62 -18.85
N GLY A 94 20.53 13.56 -18.73
CA GLY A 94 21.26 14.54 -17.92
C GLY A 94 21.02 15.95 -18.46
N LEU A 95 20.67 16.87 -17.56
CA LEU A 95 20.39 18.27 -17.91
C LEU A 95 21.64 18.93 -18.52
N ASP A 96 21.45 19.65 -19.63
CA ASP A 96 22.53 20.41 -20.26
C ASP A 96 23.02 21.54 -19.33
N LYS A 97 24.28 21.96 -19.44
CA LYS A 97 24.89 22.98 -18.55
C LYS A 97 24.22 24.36 -18.65
N GLU A 98 23.40 24.58 -19.66
CA GLU A 98 22.66 25.82 -19.88
C GLU A 98 21.33 25.90 -19.10
N LEU A 99 20.83 24.77 -18.56
CA LEU A 99 19.57 24.74 -17.82
C LEU A 99 19.80 25.02 -16.33
N MET A 100 19.39 26.20 -15.87
CA MET A 100 19.45 26.55 -14.45
C MET A 100 18.27 25.93 -13.70
N VAL A 101 18.57 25.03 -12.77
CA VAL A 101 17.56 24.37 -11.92
C VAL A 101 17.70 24.84 -10.48
N LEU A 102 16.59 25.37 -9.96
CA LEU A 102 16.43 25.75 -8.56
C LEU A 102 15.35 24.87 -7.92
N LEU A 103 15.71 24.13 -6.88
CA LEU A 103 14.80 23.34 -6.07
C LEU A 103 14.38 24.11 -4.82
N LEU A 104 13.07 24.33 -4.64
CA LEU A 104 12.51 24.87 -3.40
C LEU A 104 11.95 23.71 -2.56
N GLU A 105 12.54 23.47 -1.38
CA GLU A 105 12.12 22.41 -0.46
C GLU A 105 11.53 23.02 0.80
N SER A 106 10.35 22.53 1.19
CA SER A 106 9.61 22.99 2.36
C SER A 106 10.27 22.62 3.69
N ARG A 107 10.95 21.47 3.74
CA ARG A 107 11.61 20.93 4.93
C ARG A 107 13.02 21.50 5.07
N ASP A 108 13.60 21.25 6.23
CA ASP A 108 15.02 21.49 6.54
C ASP A 108 15.94 20.36 6.03
N ARG A 109 15.40 19.40 5.29
CA ARG A 109 16.12 18.23 4.75
C ARG A 109 15.62 17.81 3.38
N LEU A 110 16.48 17.12 2.64
CA LEU A 110 16.16 16.47 1.37
C LEU A 110 15.53 15.09 1.56
N GLY A 111 14.95 14.56 0.48
CA GLY A 111 14.45 13.19 0.38
C GLY A 111 12.97 13.00 0.74
N ASP A 112 12.35 13.94 1.45
CA ASP A 112 10.93 13.90 1.86
C ASP A 112 10.53 12.53 2.45
N ARG A 113 9.78 11.71 1.71
CA ARG A 113 9.35 10.33 2.06
C ARG A 113 10.46 9.28 2.00
N ILE A 114 11.68 9.68 1.65
CA ILE A 114 12.91 8.90 1.73
C ILE A 114 13.75 9.55 2.83
N HIS A 115 13.77 8.92 4.00
CA HIS A 115 14.41 9.47 5.18
C HIS A 115 15.14 8.38 5.96
N THR A 116 16.47 8.44 5.95
CA THR A 116 17.30 7.59 6.79
C THR A 116 17.65 8.33 8.08
N ASP A 117 17.36 7.73 9.22
CA ASP A 117 17.79 8.15 10.55
C ASP A 117 19.00 7.31 10.99
N TYR A 118 20.07 7.98 11.40
CA TYR A 118 21.32 7.36 11.85
C TYR A 118 21.49 7.39 13.38
N SER A 119 20.57 8.01 14.12
CA SER A 119 20.64 8.17 15.58
C SER A 119 20.57 6.84 16.35
N PHE A 120 20.09 5.77 15.70
CA PHE A 120 19.95 4.43 16.30
C PHE A 120 21.26 3.63 16.39
N GLY A 121 22.39 4.19 15.94
CA GLY A 121 23.67 3.47 15.84
C GLY A 121 23.77 2.55 14.61
N CYS A 122 22.71 2.48 13.82
CA CYS A 122 22.65 1.92 12.47
C CYS A 122 21.67 2.74 11.62
N PRO A 123 21.79 2.73 10.28
CA PRO A 123 20.83 3.40 9.40
C PRO A 123 19.45 2.74 9.49
N VAL A 124 18.43 3.53 9.78
CA VAL A 124 17.02 3.12 9.76
C VAL A 124 16.27 4.02 8.79
N ASP A 125 15.73 3.45 7.71
CA ASP A 125 14.86 4.17 6.80
C ASP A 125 13.45 4.30 7.38
N MET A 126 13.07 5.53 7.76
CA MET A 126 11.74 5.92 8.26
C MET A 126 10.70 6.08 7.14
N GLY A 127 11.09 5.79 5.90
CA GLY A 127 10.26 5.91 4.70
C GLY A 127 10.56 4.78 3.73
N ALA A 128 10.83 5.09 2.45
CA ALA A 128 11.22 4.05 1.50
C ALA A 128 12.52 3.35 1.95
N SER A 129 12.49 2.01 2.01
CA SER A 129 13.60 1.17 2.46
C SER A 129 13.92 0.00 1.52
N TRP A 130 12.99 -0.36 0.64
CA TRP A 130 13.11 -1.46 -0.31
C TRP A 130 13.34 -0.95 -1.73
N LEU A 131 14.07 -1.73 -2.52
CA LEU A 131 14.14 -1.63 -3.97
C LEU A 131 13.43 -2.84 -4.57
N HIS A 132 12.32 -2.62 -5.25
CA HIS A 132 11.60 -3.68 -5.96
C HIS A 132 12.12 -3.81 -7.38
N GLY A 133 12.40 -5.04 -7.82
CA GLY A 133 12.95 -5.32 -9.14
C GLY A 133 14.40 -4.91 -9.24
N VAL A 134 15.30 -5.64 -8.57
CA VAL A 134 16.73 -5.34 -8.61
C VAL A 134 17.35 -5.91 -9.90
N CYS A 135 17.05 -5.24 -11.00
CA CYS A 135 17.50 -5.51 -12.35
C CYS A 135 17.93 -4.20 -13.04
N ASP A 136 18.60 -4.27 -14.19
CA ASP A 136 19.14 -3.06 -14.85
C ASP A 136 18.05 -2.17 -15.46
N GLU A 137 16.83 -2.69 -15.61
CA GLU A 137 15.63 -1.94 -16.00
C GLU A 137 15.13 -1.02 -14.88
N ASN A 138 15.43 -1.33 -13.61
CA ASN A 138 15.13 -0.40 -12.52
C ASN A 138 16.17 0.74 -12.54
N PRO A 139 15.77 2.01 -12.72
CA PRO A 139 16.70 3.12 -12.90
C PRO A 139 17.62 3.37 -11.70
N LEU A 140 17.22 2.94 -10.50
CA LEU A 140 18.03 3.09 -9.28
C LEU A 140 19.08 1.99 -9.13
N ALA A 141 18.85 0.79 -9.65
CA ALA A 141 19.76 -0.34 -9.43
C ALA A 141 21.18 -0.09 -10.00
N PRO A 142 21.36 0.44 -11.23
CA PRO A 142 22.68 0.82 -11.73
C PRO A 142 23.34 1.93 -10.90
N LEU A 143 22.56 2.91 -10.42
CA LEU A 143 23.09 3.98 -9.57
C LEU A 143 23.60 3.44 -8.24
N ILE A 144 22.80 2.62 -7.55
CA ILE A 144 23.15 1.96 -6.29
C ILE A 144 24.44 1.14 -6.46
N ARG A 145 24.56 0.39 -7.56
CA ARG A 145 25.76 -0.39 -7.90
C ARG A 145 26.98 0.51 -8.11
N ARG A 146 26.84 1.63 -8.84
CA ARG A 146 27.94 2.60 -9.04
C ARG A 146 28.39 3.26 -7.74
N LEU A 147 27.46 3.50 -6.82
CA LEU A 147 27.76 4.04 -5.49
C LEU A 147 28.37 3.00 -4.54
N GLY A 148 28.49 1.72 -4.96
CA GLY A 148 29.02 0.65 -4.12
C GLY A 148 28.11 0.30 -2.93
N LEU A 149 26.83 0.68 -2.97
CA LEU A 149 25.90 0.44 -1.89
C LEU A 149 25.46 -1.02 -1.87
N THR A 150 25.33 -1.58 -0.68
CA THR A 150 24.99 -2.99 -0.49
C THR A 150 23.48 -3.14 -0.31
N MET A 151 22.90 -4.09 -1.03
CA MET A 151 21.51 -4.49 -0.85
C MET A 151 21.45 -5.89 -0.25
N TYR A 152 20.61 -6.07 0.77
CA TYR A 152 20.26 -7.40 1.25
C TYR A 152 19.13 -7.96 0.39
N ARG A 153 19.39 -9.06 -0.34
CA ARG A 153 18.40 -9.69 -1.22
C ARG A 153 17.30 -10.35 -0.38
N THR A 154 16.05 -10.11 -0.77
CA THR A 154 14.88 -10.76 -0.16
C THR A 154 13.92 -11.20 -1.25
N SER A 155 13.30 -12.36 -1.06
CA SER A 155 12.23 -12.85 -1.93
C SER A 155 10.85 -12.35 -1.49
N GLY A 156 10.71 -11.73 -0.31
CA GLY A 156 9.40 -11.43 0.29
C GLY A 156 8.62 -12.67 0.77
N ASP A 157 8.98 -13.85 0.28
CA ASP A 157 8.28 -15.12 0.47
C ASP A 157 8.61 -15.85 1.78
N ASN A 158 9.65 -15.40 2.51
CA ASN A 158 10.11 -16.01 3.76
C ASN A 158 9.68 -15.21 5.01
N SER A 159 8.51 -14.56 4.95
CA SER A 159 7.95 -13.84 6.09
C SER A 159 7.33 -14.86 7.05
N VAL A 160 7.86 -14.95 8.27
CA VAL A 160 7.29 -15.76 9.36
C VAL A 160 6.36 -14.85 10.17
N LEU A 161 5.12 -15.29 10.38
CA LEU A 161 4.15 -14.57 11.19
C LEU A 161 4.30 -14.99 12.65
N TYR A 162 4.04 -14.07 13.56
CA TYR A 162 3.98 -14.33 14.99
C TYR A 162 2.64 -13.80 15.47
N ASP A 163 1.91 -14.58 16.26
CA ASP A 163 0.66 -14.12 16.86
C ASP A 163 0.93 -13.25 18.11
N HIS A 164 -0.14 -12.81 18.75
CA HIS A 164 -0.09 -12.02 20.00
C HIS A 164 0.50 -12.76 21.20
N ASP A 165 0.58 -14.09 21.15
CA ASP A 165 1.19 -14.96 22.16
C ASP A 165 2.64 -15.31 21.80
N LEU A 166 3.11 -14.80 20.65
CA LEU A 166 4.47 -14.84 20.15
C LEU A 166 4.96 -16.22 19.69
N GLU A 167 4.04 -17.14 19.45
CA GLU A 167 4.34 -18.41 18.79
C GLU A 167 4.56 -18.19 17.29
N SER A 168 5.58 -18.83 16.71
CA SER A 168 5.85 -18.74 15.26
C SER A 168 4.72 -19.43 14.49
N PHE A 169 3.93 -18.65 13.76
CA PHE A 169 2.81 -19.12 12.97
C PHE A 169 3.32 -19.77 11.67
N MET A 170 3.41 -21.09 11.67
CA MET A 170 2.78 -21.81 10.57
C MET A 170 1.28 -21.69 10.86
N LEU A 171 0.45 -21.24 9.90
CA LEU A 171 -0.99 -21.16 10.14
C LEU A 171 -1.46 -22.56 10.56
N PHE A 172 -2.10 -22.73 11.73
CA PHE A 172 -2.70 -23.99 12.18
C PHE A 172 -4.19 -23.78 12.47
N ASP A 173 -5.06 -24.71 12.06
CA ASP A 173 -6.49 -24.70 12.38
C ASP A 173 -6.75 -24.96 13.88
N MET A 174 -8.03 -24.88 14.30
CA MET A 174 -8.44 -25.09 15.70
C MET A 174 -8.13 -26.49 16.24
N ASP A 175 -7.78 -27.44 15.35
CA ASP A 175 -7.41 -28.81 15.68
C ASP A 175 -5.87 -28.99 15.68
N GLY A 176 -5.10 -27.92 15.44
CA GLY A 176 -3.64 -27.92 15.42
C GLY A 176 -3.03 -28.44 14.11
N HIS A 177 -3.79 -28.51 13.02
CA HIS A 177 -3.28 -28.90 11.70
C HIS A 177 -2.86 -27.69 10.87
N GLN A 178 -1.75 -27.80 10.16
CA GLN A 178 -1.24 -26.69 9.37
C GLN A 178 -2.23 -26.31 8.26
N VAL A 179 -2.66 -25.05 8.24
CA VAL A 179 -3.46 -24.43 7.19
C VAL A 179 -2.64 -24.41 5.91
N PRO A 180 -3.17 -24.99 4.83
CA PRO A 180 -2.53 -24.95 3.54
C PRO A 180 -2.37 -23.50 3.06
N GLN A 181 -1.20 -23.12 2.54
CA GLN A 181 -0.98 -21.81 1.89
C GLN A 181 -2.03 -21.52 0.80
N ASN A 182 -2.59 -22.57 0.20
CA ASN A 182 -3.63 -22.46 -0.82
C ASN A 182 -4.92 -21.80 -0.30
N THR A 183 -5.23 -21.89 1.00
CA THR A 183 -6.40 -21.25 1.61
C THR A 183 -6.30 -19.72 1.57
N VAL A 184 -5.10 -19.17 1.79
CA VAL A 184 -4.83 -17.72 1.66
C VAL A 184 -5.01 -17.26 0.22
N VAL A 185 -4.54 -18.07 -0.74
CA VAL A 185 -4.70 -17.81 -2.18
C VAL A 185 -6.17 -17.82 -2.58
N GLN A 186 -6.96 -18.75 -2.03
CA GLN A 186 -8.39 -18.86 -2.31
C GLN A 186 -9.20 -17.68 -1.74
N VAL A 187 -8.86 -17.17 -0.55
CA VAL A 187 -9.49 -15.96 0.01
C VAL A 187 -9.11 -14.71 -0.80
N GLY A 188 -7.88 -14.68 -1.33
CA GLY A 188 -7.39 -13.61 -2.19
C GLY A 188 -7.88 -13.65 -3.64
N ASP A 189 -8.59 -14.71 -4.06
CA ASP A 189 -9.14 -14.87 -5.42
C ASP A 189 -10.39 -14.01 -5.62
N THR A 190 -10.22 -12.69 -5.56
CA THR A 190 -11.29 -11.70 -5.78
C THR A 190 -11.52 -11.38 -7.25
N GLU A 191 -10.76 -11.98 -8.17
CA GLU A 191 -10.82 -11.72 -9.61
C GLU A 191 -12.17 -12.15 -10.20
N LYS A 192 -12.72 -13.29 -9.75
CA LYS A 192 -14.07 -13.72 -10.15
C LYS A 192 -15.13 -12.71 -9.72
N VAL A 193 -15.03 -12.19 -8.50
CA VAL A 193 -15.96 -11.16 -8.00
C VAL A 193 -15.84 -9.88 -8.82
N ARG A 194 -14.62 -9.47 -9.20
CA ARG A 194 -14.40 -8.32 -10.09
C ARG A 194 -15.15 -8.48 -11.42
N ASN A 195 -15.04 -9.65 -12.06
CA ASN A 195 -15.61 -9.88 -13.40
C ASN A 195 -17.15 -10.01 -13.41
N GLU A 196 -17.76 -10.33 -12.27
CA GLU A 196 -19.21 -10.52 -12.16
C GLU A 196 -19.99 -9.23 -11.88
N HIS A 197 -19.30 -8.17 -11.46
CA HIS A 197 -19.91 -6.91 -11.07
C HIS A 197 -19.62 -5.80 -12.09
N SER A 198 -20.67 -5.08 -12.50
CA SER A 198 -20.56 -3.98 -13.49
C SER A 198 -20.13 -2.63 -12.90
N HIS A 199 -20.07 -2.54 -11.57
CA HIS A 199 -19.66 -1.35 -10.84
C HIS A 199 -18.48 -1.72 -9.94
N ASP A 200 -17.56 -0.78 -9.73
CA ASP A 200 -16.41 -0.99 -8.87
C ASP A 200 -16.85 -1.27 -7.42
N LEU A 201 -16.13 -2.19 -6.77
CA LEU A 201 -16.31 -2.58 -5.38
C LEU A 201 -15.02 -2.30 -4.63
N SER A 202 -15.05 -2.25 -3.30
CA SER A 202 -13.80 -2.31 -2.55
C SER A 202 -13.25 -3.73 -2.47
N VAL A 203 -11.93 -3.86 -2.29
CA VAL A 203 -11.29 -5.15 -2.01
C VAL A 203 -11.92 -5.83 -0.80
N LEU A 204 -12.26 -5.09 0.27
CA LEU A 204 -12.93 -5.66 1.44
C LEU A 204 -14.33 -6.22 1.13
N GLN A 205 -15.11 -5.52 0.31
CA GLN A 205 -16.42 -6.02 -0.16
C GLN A 205 -16.24 -7.30 -0.99
N ALA A 206 -15.25 -7.33 -1.88
CA ALA A 206 -14.94 -8.49 -2.70
C ALA A 206 -14.58 -9.72 -1.86
N ILE A 207 -13.70 -9.54 -0.87
CA ILE A 207 -13.32 -10.61 0.06
C ILE A 207 -14.54 -11.10 0.85
N SER A 208 -15.42 -10.18 1.29
CA SER A 208 -16.66 -10.55 1.98
C SER A 208 -17.56 -11.45 1.12
N ILE A 209 -17.68 -11.14 -0.17
CA ILE A 209 -18.45 -11.95 -1.14
C ILE A 209 -17.81 -13.33 -1.34
N VAL A 210 -16.49 -13.42 -1.49
CA VAL A 210 -15.77 -14.71 -1.58
C VAL A 210 -16.07 -15.57 -0.35
N LEU A 211 -16.02 -14.99 0.85
CA LEU A 211 -16.29 -15.69 2.11
C LEU A 211 -17.75 -16.10 2.28
N ASP A 212 -18.71 -15.34 1.74
CA ASP A 212 -20.11 -15.74 1.71
C ASP A 212 -20.35 -16.93 0.79
N ARG A 213 -19.64 -17.01 -0.34
CA ARG A 213 -19.74 -18.10 -1.32
C ARG A 213 -19.03 -19.38 -0.88
N HIS A 214 -17.99 -19.22 -0.08
CA HIS A 214 -17.17 -20.31 0.44
C HIS A 214 -17.17 -20.33 1.97
N PRO A 215 -18.28 -20.69 2.63
CA PRO A 215 -18.35 -20.78 4.10
C PRO A 215 -17.29 -21.72 4.71
N GLU A 216 -16.77 -22.68 3.95
CA GLU A 216 -15.63 -23.51 4.32
C GLU A 216 -14.33 -22.72 4.50
N LEU A 217 -14.13 -21.62 3.76
CA LEU A 217 -13.02 -20.69 3.99
C LEU A 217 -13.23 -19.86 5.26
N ARG A 218 -14.44 -19.86 5.83
CA ARG A 218 -14.75 -19.24 7.13
C ARG A 218 -14.39 -20.13 8.32
N GLN A 219 -13.83 -21.33 8.13
CA GLN A 219 -13.54 -22.34 9.16
C GLN A 219 -13.23 -21.73 10.54
N GLU A 220 -13.98 -22.21 11.53
CA GLU A 220 -14.19 -21.65 12.87
C GLU A 220 -12.89 -21.10 13.49
N GLY A 221 -12.81 -19.78 13.69
CA GLY A 221 -11.69 -19.12 14.39
C GLY A 221 -10.50 -18.70 13.52
N LEU A 222 -10.08 -19.55 12.58
CA LEU A 222 -8.89 -19.36 11.75
C LEU A 222 -9.07 -18.32 10.62
N SER A 223 -10.28 -18.28 10.06
CA SER A 223 -10.64 -17.40 8.94
C SER A 223 -10.52 -15.92 9.28
N HIS A 224 -10.73 -15.53 10.53
CA HIS A 224 -10.59 -14.14 10.95
C HIS A 224 -9.13 -13.70 11.00
N GLU A 225 -8.20 -14.54 11.46
CA GLU A 225 -6.78 -14.19 11.59
C GLU A 225 -6.08 -14.21 10.22
N VAL A 226 -6.39 -15.20 9.38
CA VAL A 226 -5.94 -15.24 7.97
C VAL A 226 -6.49 -14.04 7.18
N LEU A 227 -7.76 -13.70 7.40
CA LEU A 227 -8.41 -12.53 6.79
C LEU A 227 -7.80 -11.22 7.27
N GLN A 228 -7.63 -11.04 8.59
CA GLN A 228 -6.98 -9.87 9.15
C GLN A 228 -5.57 -9.74 8.61
N TRP A 229 -4.82 -10.84 8.49
CA TRP A 229 -3.49 -10.79 7.89
C TRP A 229 -3.52 -10.38 6.41
N TYR A 230 -4.42 -10.96 5.62
CA TYR A 230 -4.55 -10.61 4.20
C TYR A 230 -4.97 -9.14 4.02
N ILE A 231 -5.95 -8.68 4.80
CA ILE A 231 -6.38 -7.28 4.88
C ILE A 231 -5.18 -6.41 5.28
N CYS A 232 -4.52 -6.68 6.41
CA CYS A 232 -3.37 -5.91 6.86
C CYS A 232 -2.24 -5.86 5.82
N ARG A 233 -2.02 -6.94 5.06
CA ARG A 233 -1.02 -6.95 4.00
C ARG A 233 -1.43 -6.10 2.80
N MET A 234 -2.71 -6.13 2.42
CA MET A 234 -3.26 -5.24 1.39
C MET A 234 -3.16 -3.79 1.87
N GLU A 235 -3.57 -3.51 3.11
CA GLU A 235 -3.54 -2.18 3.69
C GLU A 235 -2.12 -1.64 3.84
N ALA A 236 -1.16 -2.47 4.24
CA ALA A 236 0.25 -2.11 4.30
C ALA A 236 0.85 -1.87 2.90
N ARG A 237 0.50 -2.72 1.92
CA ARG A 237 0.99 -2.60 0.53
C ARG A 237 0.49 -1.32 -0.12
N PHE A 238 -0.80 -1.03 0.00
CA PHE A 238 -1.45 0.12 -0.63
C PHE A 238 -1.44 1.36 0.26
N THR A 239 -0.97 1.22 1.51
CA THR A 239 -1.06 2.25 2.55
C THR A 239 -2.49 2.79 2.65
N ALA A 240 -3.51 1.94 2.49
CA ALA A 240 -4.91 2.36 2.43
C ALA A 240 -5.83 1.29 3.01
N ASN A 241 -6.91 1.69 3.69
CA ASN A 241 -7.84 0.73 4.27
C ASN A 241 -8.46 -0.13 3.17
N ALA A 242 -8.67 -1.43 3.42
CA ALA A 242 -9.12 -2.37 2.39
C ALA A 242 -10.52 -2.05 1.84
N ASP A 243 -11.32 -1.26 2.56
CA ASP A 243 -12.61 -0.73 2.12
C ASP A 243 -12.52 0.47 1.17
N THR A 244 -11.34 1.07 1.02
CA THR A 244 -11.06 2.18 0.09
C THR A 244 -10.28 1.76 -1.15
N ILE A 245 -9.67 0.56 -1.14
CA ILE A 245 -8.94 0.04 -2.29
C ILE A 245 -9.93 -0.44 -3.35
N SER A 246 -9.89 0.16 -4.53
CA SER A 246 -10.70 -0.21 -5.70
C SER A 246 -10.41 -1.64 -6.15
N LEU A 247 -11.44 -2.47 -6.26
CA LEU A 247 -11.32 -3.84 -6.76
C LEU A 247 -10.97 -3.84 -8.24
N GLU A 248 -11.51 -2.93 -9.05
CA GLU A 248 -11.27 -2.86 -10.49
C GLU A 248 -9.82 -2.45 -10.81
N THR A 249 -9.22 -1.56 -10.01
CA THR A 249 -8.00 -0.85 -10.42
C THR A 249 -6.75 -1.11 -9.57
N TRP A 250 -6.85 -1.81 -8.43
CA TRP A 250 -5.72 -1.93 -7.47
C TRP A 250 -4.44 -2.56 -8.03
N ASP A 251 -4.57 -3.43 -9.02
CA ASP A 251 -3.48 -4.18 -9.66
C ASP A 251 -3.16 -3.68 -11.07
N GLN A 252 -3.71 -2.55 -11.54
CA GLN A 252 -3.42 -2.03 -12.88
C GLN A 252 -1.92 -1.78 -13.12
N ALA A 253 -1.17 -1.40 -12.07
CA ALA A 253 0.28 -1.22 -12.14
C ALA A 253 1.08 -2.55 -12.03
N SER A 254 0.42 -3.68 -11.76
CA SER A 254 1.08 -4.99 -11.59
C SER A 254 1.62 -5.58 -12.91
N GLU A 255 1.20 -5.05 -14.05
CA GLU A 255 1.73 -5.42 -15.37
C GLU A 255 3.21 -5.02 -15.54
N GLN A 256 3.74 -4.16 -14.66
CA GLN A 256 5.13 -3.69 -14.68
C GLN A 256 6.00 -4.29 -13.55
N ILE A 257 5.68 -5.49 -13.04
CA ILE A 257 6.54 -6.14 -12.03
C ILE A 257 7.92 -6.41 -12.63
N LEU A 258 8.89 -5.61 -12.17
CA LEU A 258 10.28 -5.72 -12.57
C LEU A 258 10.91 -7.00 -12.01
N THR A 259 11.71 -7.66 -12.85
CA THR A 259 12.40 -8.91 -12.48
C THR A 259 13.53 -8.68 -11.48
N GLY A 260 14.15 -9.76 -11.00
CA GLY A 260 15.32 -9.66 -10.13
C GLY A 260 15.01 -9.49 -8.66
N GLY A 261 13.77 -9.74 -8.21
CA GLY A 261 13.39 -9.81 -6.80
C GLY A 261 13.49 -8.47 -6.06
N HIS A 262 13.59 -8.51 -4.74
CA HIS A 262 13.62 -7.31 -3.90
C HIS A 262 14.96 -7.16 -3.17
N GLY A 263 15.32 -5.93 -2.82
CA GLY A 263 16.54 -5.60 -2.08
C GLY A 263 16.27 -4.59 -0.99
N LEU A 264 16.71 -4.87 0.25
CA LEU A 264 16.68 -3.91 1.35
C LEU A 264 17.99 -3.11 1.37
N MET A 265 17.90 -1.79 1.50
CA MET A 265 19.07 -0.90 1.52
C MET A 265 19.81 -0.97 2.87
N VAL A 266 21.00 -1.58 2.89
CA VAL A 266 21.74 -1.80 4.15
C VAL A 266 22.27 -0.49 4.74
N GLN A 267 22.68 0.46 3.91
CA GLN A 267 23.18 1.76 4.36
C GLN A 267 22.09 2.85 4.44
N GLY A 268 20.83 2.46 4.26
CA GLY A 268 19.71 3.36 4.03
C GLY A 268 19.74 4.02 2.65
N TYR A 269 18.67 4.73 2.29
CA TYR A 269 18.56 5.44 1.01
C TYR A 269 19.26 6.80 0.96
N HIS A 270 19.64 7.39 2.10
CA HIS A 270 20.26 8.71 2.15
C HIS A 270 21.46 8.92 1.19
N PRO A 271 22.39 7.94 1.01
CA PRO A 271 23.48 8.10 0.04
C PRO A 271 23.01 8.24 -1.41
N VAL A 272 21.90 7.59 -1.78
CA VAL A 272 21.28 7.71 -3.11
C VAL A 272 20.72 9.11 -3.29
N ILE A 273 19.97 9.60 -2.30
CA ILE A 273 19.44 10.98 -2.29
C ILE A 273 20.57 12.00 -2.42
N LYS A 274 21.61 11.88 -1.60
CA LYS A 274 22.78 12.76 -1.66
C LYS A 274 23.45 12.76 -3.05
N SER A 275 23.49 11.61 -3.72
CA SER A 275 24.05 11.52 -5.07
C SER A 275 23.14 12.15 -6.13
N LEU A 276 21.82 12.01 -6.02
CA LEU A 276 20.86 12.57 -6.99
C LEU A 276 20.78 14.09 -6.93
N PHE A 277 20.92 14.65 -5.73
CA PHE A 277 20.88 16.10 -5.50
C PHE A 277 22.25 16.77 -5.61
N LYS A 278 23.27 16.03 -6.05
CA LYS A 278 24.59 16.59 -6.27
C LYS A 278 24.51 17.62 -7.41
N ASP A 279 25.11 18.78 -7.19
CA ASP A 279 25.23 19.86 -8.19
C ASP A 279 23.89 20.54 -8.58
N ILE A 280 22.85 20.44 -7.75
CA ILE A 280 21.58 21.18 -7.89
C ILE A 280 21.55 22.37 -6.91
N ASP A 281 21.08 23.56 -7.33
CA ASP A 281 20.81 24.67 -6.40
C ASP A 281 19.54 24.37 -5.61
N ILE A 282 19.69 24.22 -4.29
CA ILE A 282 18.66 23.74 -3.38
C ILE A 282 18.43 24.78 -2.29
N ARG A 283 17.17 25.15 -2.07
CA ARG A 283 16.73 26.07 -1.02
C ARG A 283 15.81 25.34 -0.06
N LEU A 284 16.37 24.89 1.06
CA LEU A 284 15.64 24.26 2.17
C LEU A 284 14.86 25.32 2.96
N ASN A 285 13.80 24.91 3.67
CA ASN A 285 12.91 25.80 4.42
C ASN A 285 12.21 26.88 3.56
N HIS A 286 11.94 26.57 2.29
CA HIS A 286 11.23 27.44 1.35
C HIS A 286 9.89 26.82 0.96
N ARG A 287 8.94 26.84 1.90
CA ARG A 287 7.59 26.33 1.65
C ARG A 287 6.85 27.22 0.65
N VAL A 288 6.53 26.67 -0.51
CA VAL A 288 5.75 27.35 -1.54
C VAL A 288 4.30 27.51 -1.08
N LYS A 289 3.74 28.70 -1.27
CA LYS A 289 2.35 29.06 -0.92
C LYS A 289 1.51 29.39 -2.15
N ARG A 290 2.12 29.97 -3.19
CA ARG A 290 1.41 30.35 -4.42
C ARG A 290 2.28 30.17 -5.65
N ILE A 291 1.67 29.71 -6.73
CA ILE A 291 2.29 29.54 -8.05
C ILE A 291 1.43 30.27 -9.08
N MET A 292 2.00 31.28 -9.71
CA MET A 292 1.36 32.07 -10.76
C MET A 292 2.02 31.78 -12.11
N ASN A 293 1.28 31.23 -13.06
CA ASN A 293 1.72 31.01 -14.43
C ASN A 293 1.33 32.22 -15.29
N GLY A 294 2.29 33.12 -15.54
CA GLY A 294 2.11 34.29 -16.40
C GLY A 294 2.37 33.97 -17.88
N TYR A 295 2.29 34.98 -18.75
CA TYR A 295 2.43 34.80 -20.20
C TYR A 295 3.76 34.19 -20.66
N ASN A 296 4.87 34.49 -19.97
CA ASN A 296 6.22 34.04 -20.36
C ASN A 296 7.04 33.43 -19.20
N LYS A 297 6.58 33.54 -17.96
CA LYS A 297 7.31 33.09 -16.77
C LYS A 297 6.35 32.62 -15.71
N VAL A 298 6.81 31.66 -14.91
CA VAL A 298 6.16 31.23 -13.69
C VAL A 298 6.76 32.01 -12.52
N MET A 299 5.90 32.57 -11.67
CA MET A 299 6.27 33.17 -10.40
C MET A 299 5.86 32.23 -9.26
N VAL A 300 6.78 31.97 -8.35
CA VAL A 300 6.58 31.12 -7.18
C VAL A 300 6.79 31.96 -5.92
N THR A 301 5.75 32.08 -5.10
CA THR A 301 5.79 32.80 -3.82
C THR A 301 5.88 31.80 -2.68
N VAL A 302 6.86 31.97 -1.80
CA VAL A 302 7.02 31.16 -0.58
C VAL A 302 6.37 31.86 0.62
N GLU A 303 6.18 31.14 1.73
CA GLU A 303 5.39 31.61 2.89
C GLU A 303 5.86 32.94 3.49
N ASP A 304 7.17 33.23 3.46
CA ASP A 304 7.72 34.49 3.98
C ASP A 304 7.60 35.67 2.99
N GLY A 305 6.93 35.47 1.86
CA GLY A 305 6.64 36.49 0.86
C GLY A 305 7.73 36.65 -0.21
N ARG A 306 8.86 35.94 -0.13
CA ARG A 306 9.87 35.96 -1.20
C ARG A 306 9.30 35.34 -2.49
N ASN A 307 9.67 35.95 -3.61
CA ASN A 307 9.26 35.52 -4.95
C ASN A 307 10.45 34.97 -5.74
N PHE A 308 10.21 33.88 -6.46
CA PHE A 308 11.13 33.27 -7.40
C PHE A 308 10.49 33.27 -8.79
N THR A 309 11.28 33.46 -9.84
CA THR A 309 10.78 33.45 -11.22
C THR A 309 11.59 32.50 -12.07
N ALA A 310 10.91 31.71 -12.90
CA ALA A 310 11.53 30.78 -13.83
C ALA A 310 10.72 30.71 -15.13
N ASP A 311 11.32 30.18 -16.19
CA ASP A 311 10.63 29.96 -17.47
C ASP A 311 9.60 28.81 -17.37
N ALA A 312 9.81 27.87 -16.45
CA ALA A 312 8.88 26.80 -16.13
C ALA A 312 8.98 26.42 -14.64
N ALA A 313 7.92 25.80 -14.10
CA ALA A 313 7.91 25.21 -12.77
C ALA A 313 7.46 23.75 -12.83
N ILE A 314 8.19 22.87 -12.16
CA ILE A 314 7.84 21.45 -11.99
C ILE A 314 7.36 21.27 -10.55
N ILE A 315 6.12 20.81 -10.40
CA ILE A 315 5.47 20.63 -9.10
C ILE A 315 5.53 19.15 -8.73
N THR A 316 6.31 18.83 -7.69
CA THR A 316 6.52 17.45 -7.21
C THR A 316 6.01 17.24 -5.79
N VAL A 317 5.12 18.12 -5.31
CA VAL A 317 4.56 18.01 -3.96
C VAL A 317 3.71 16.73 -3.81
N PRO A 318 3.67 16.11 -2.62
CA PRO A 318 2.85 14.94 -2.38
C PRO A 318 1.37 15.19 -2.71
N LEU A 319 0.65 14.16 -3.18
CA LEU A 319 -0.78 14.25 -3.48
C LEU A 319 -1.61 14.79 -2.29
N GLY A 320 -1.25 14.42 -1.06
CA GLY A 320 -1.89 14.94 0.15
C GLY A 320 -1.77 16.47 0.31
N VAL A 321 -0.68 17.08 -0.17
CA VAL A 321 -0.50 18.55 -0.17
C VAL A 321 -1.44 19.21 -1.18
N LEU A 322 -1.62 18.61 -2.36
CA LEU A 322 -2.55 19.09 -3.38
C LEU A 322 -4.00 18.99 -2.88
N LYS A 323 -4.39 17.84 -2.30
CA LYS A 323 -5.73 17.64 -1.73
C LYS A 323 -6.04 18.60 -0.58
N ALA A 324 -5.03 18.96 0.22
CA ALA A 324 -5.17 19.91 1.31
C ALA A 324 -5.26 21.38 0.83
N ASN A 325 -5.15 21.63 -0.47
CA ASN A 325 -5.21 22.97 -1.08
C ASN A 325 -4.25 23.98 -0.40
N LEU A 326 -3.06 23.52 -0.01
CA LEU A 326 -2.06 24.35 0.69
C LEU A 326 -1.29 25.29 -0.25
N ILE A 327 -1.37 25.07 -1.56
CA ILE A 327 -0.72 25.88 -2.58
C ILE A 327 -1.80 26.48 -3.47
N GLU A 328 -1.80 27.81 -3.58
CA GLU A 328 -2.67 28.53 -4.50
C GLU A 328 -2.09 28.49 -5.92
N PHE A 329 -2.92 28.16 -6.91
CA PHE A 329 -2.56 28.17 -8.32
C PHE A 329 -3.30 29.28 -9.06
N GLU A 330 -2.57 30.10 -9.81
CA GLU A 330 -3.11 31.17 -10.64
C GLU A 330 -2.55 31.08 -12.08
N PRO A 331 -3.39 30.85 -13.11
CA PRO A 331 -4.80 30.49 -13.01
C PRO A 331 -4.98 29.17 -12.25
N LYS A 332 -6.21 28.95 -11.75
CA LYS A 332 -6.57 27.70 -11.09
C LYS A 332 -6.28 26.51 -12.01
N LEU A 333 -5.94 25.37 -11.40
CA LEU A 333 -5.78 24.12 -12.13
C LEU A 333 -7.06 23.81 -12.92
N LEU A 334 -6.91 23.23 -14.12
CA LEU A 334 -8.05 22.83 -14.95
C LEU A 334 -8.94 21.82 -14.20
N GLU A 335 -10.25 21.85 -14.47
CA GLU A 335 -11.24 21.03 -13.76
C GLU A 335 -10.89 19.53 -13.78
N TRP A 336 -10.52 18.98 -14.94
CA TRP A 336 -10.14 17.57 -15.05
C TRP A 336 -8.96 17.19 -14.13
N LYS A 337 -8.03 18.12 -13.89
CA LYS A 337 -6.89 17.88 -12.98
C LYS A 337 -7.33 17.95 -11.53
N GLN A 338 -8.25 18.85 -11.19
CA GLN A 338 -8.86 18.91 -9.86
C GLN A 338 -9.64 17.64 -9.55
N SER A 339 -10.46 17.16 -10.50
CA SER A 339 -11.18 15.88 -10.37
C SER A 339 -10.23 14.71 -10.17
N ALA A 340 -9.19 14.59 -11.00
CA ALA A 340 -8.19 13.52 -10.84
C ALA A 340 -7.48 13.57 -9.47
N ILE A 341 -7.16 14.77 -8.95
CA ILE A 341 -6.59 14.93 -7.60
C ILE A 341 -7.61 14.50 -6.53
N ALA A 342 -8.89 14.79 -6.71
CA ALA A 342 -9.95 14.40 -5.78
C ALA A 342 -10.15 12.87 -5.76
N ASP A 343 -10.13 12.24 -6.92
CA ASP A 343 -10.44 10.82 -7.09
C ASP A 343 -9.32 9.89 -6.60
N LEU A 344 -8.05 10.27 -6.78
CA LEU A 344 -6.92 9.45 -6.34
C LEU A 344 -6.86 9.32 -4.81
N GLY A 345 -6.61 8.11 -4.29
CA GLY A 345 -6.44 7.89 -2.86
C GLY A 345 -5.16 8.54 -2.30
N ALA A 346 -5.26 9.21 -1.15
CA ALA A 346 -4.10 9.63 -0.37
C ALA A 346 -4.43 9.44 1.11
N THR A 347 -3.64 8.64 1.82
CA THR A 347 -3.92 8.31 3.21
C THR A 347 -3.08 9.14 4.18
N GLY A 348 -3.65 9.37 5.36
CA GLY A 348 -2.99 10.02 6.49
C GLY A 348 -2.61 9.06 7.63
N HIS A 349 -2.86 7.75 7.48
CA HIS A 349 -2.58 6.77 8.51
C HIS A 349 -1.15 6.25 8.39
N GLN A 350 -0.35 6.51 9.43
CA GLN A 350 1.00 5.95 9.54
C GLN A 350 0.88 4.50 10.03
N VAL A 351 1.07 3.54 9.12
CA VAL A 351 1.25 2.13 9.47
C VAL A 351 2.75 1.88 9.59
N LEU A 352 3.22 1.64 10.81
CA LEU A 352 4.61 1.25 11.05
C LEU A 352 4.72 -0.28 11.02
N VAL A 353 5.39 -0.80 9.99
CA VAL A 353 5.72 -2.22 9.90
C VAL A 353 7.18 -2.42 10.28
N TYR A 354 7.44 -2.91 11.48
CA TYR A 354 8.79 -3.27 11.93
C TYR A 354 9.13 -4.69 11.47
N MET A 355 9.99 -4.81 10.46
CA MET A 355 10.51 -6.09 9.99
C MET A 355 12.00 -6.21 10.27
N ALA A 356 12.39 -7.14 11.14
CA ALA A 356 13.79 -7.51 11.26
C ALA A 356 14.21 -8.32 10.03
N ALA A 357 15.34 -7.95 9.42
CA ALA A 357 15.89 -8.61 8.24
C ALA A 357 17.38 -8.95 8.42
N GLY A 358 17.90 -9.85 7.57
CA GLY A 358 19.31 -10.21 7.55
C GLY A 358 19.79 -10.89 8.84
N ARG A 359 21.02 -10.58 9.25
CA ARG A 359 21.65 -11.20 10.43
C ARG A 359 20.87 -10.91 11.73
N LEU A 360 20.25 -9.73 11.84
CA LEU A 360 19.38 -9.41 12.96
C LEU A 360 18.18 -10.36 13.03
N ALA A 361 17.55 -10.70 11.89
CA ALA A 361 16.48 -11.70 11.88
C ALA A 361 16.97 -13.09 12.31
N CYS A 362 18.18 -13.49 11.87
CA CYS A 362 18.80 -14.75 12.30
C CYS A 362 19.15 -14.76 13.79
N ASP A 363 19.55 -13.62 14.35
CA ASP A 363 19.90 -13.51 15.77
C ASP A 363 18.66 -13.40 16.65
N LEU A 364 17.61 -12.71 16.19
CA LEU A 364 16.29 -12.72 16.84
C LEU A 364 15.68 -14.11 16.91
N LYS A 365 15.86 -14.95 15.86
CA LYS A 365 15.43 -16.37 15.88
C LYS A 365 16.11 -17.22 16.95
N LYS A 366 17.22 -16.77 17.54
CA LYS A 366 17.92 -17.48 18.62
C LYS A 366 17.46 -17.04 20.00
N LEU A 367 16.68 -15.96 20.08
CA LEU A 367 16.11 -15.47 21.32
C LEU A 367 14.82 -16.23 21.62
N SER A 368 14.41 -16.25 22.90
CA SER A 368 13.02 -16.57 23.22
C SER A 368 12.10 -15.49 22.67
N ASP A 369 10.85 -15.84 22.41
CA ASP A 369 9.89 -14.91 21.80
C ASP A 369 9.67 -13.66 22.67
N GLU A 370 9.62 -13.83 23.99
CA GLU A 370 9.57 -12.73 24.96
C GLU A 370 10.79 -11.79 24.83
N SER A 371 11.99 -12.34 24.69
CA SER A 371 13.22 -11.56 24.51
C SER A 371 13.28 -10.85 23.15
N ALA A 372 12.75 -11.48 22.09
CA ALA A 372 12.67 -10.87 20.76
C ALA A 372 11.71 -9.68 20.76
N VAL A 373 10.58 -9.77 21.48
CA VAL A 373 9.62 -8.68 21.64
C VAL A 373 10.17 -7.56 22.49
N GLU A 374 10.79 -7.86 23.64
CA GLU A 374 11.43 -6.81 24.44
C GLU A 374 12.48 -6.05 23.63
N PHE A 375 13.26 -6.76 22.81
CA PHE A 375 14.21 -6.14 21.90
C PHE A 375 13.51 -5.25 20.85
N ALA A 376 12.49 -5.75 20.17
CA ALA A 376 11.75 -4.98 19.16
C ALA A 376 11.08 -3.74 19.78
N MET A 377 10.49 -3.89 20.96
CA MET A 377 9.85 -2.81 21.71
C MET A 377 10.84 -1.80 22.25
N LEU A 378 12.03 -2.24 22.64
CA LEU A 378 13.12 -1.35 23.00
C LEU A 378 13.53 -0.49 21.81
N GLN A 379 13.63 -1.06 20.60
CA GLN A 379 13.93 -0.27 19.40
C GLN A 379 12.76 0.66 19.03
N LEU A 380 11.52 0.16 19.07
CA LEU A 380 10.32 0.96 18.82
C LEU A 380 10.19 2.14 19.77
N LYS A 381 10.48 1.95 21.06
CA LYS A 381 10.47 3.05 22.06
C LYS A 381 11.59 4.06 21.86
N LYS A 382 12.71 3.66 21.26
CA LYS A 382 13.73 4.65 20.83
C LYS A 382 13.22 5.47 19.66
N MET A 383 12.46 4.86 18.72
CA MET A 383 11.90 5.53 17.55
C MET A 383 10.71 6.42 17.91
N PHE A 384 9.87 5.93 18.82
CA PHE A 384 8.64 6.56 19.27
C PHE A 384 8.59 6.44 20.79
N PRO A 385 9.04 7.46 21.55
CA PRO A 385 9.11 7.41 23.01
C PRO A 385 7.79 7.03 23.69
N ASP A 386 6.68 7.45 23.08
CA ASP A 386 5.31 7.16 23.53
C ASP A 386 4.75 5.83 22.99
N ALA A 387 5.56 5.04 22.29
CA ALA A 387 5.16 3.70 21.85
C ALA A 387 4.73 2.89 23.06
N THR A 388 3.44 2.58 23.10
CA THR A 388 2.88 1.71 24.12
C THR A 388 3.52 0.33 23.99
N LYS A 389 3.64 -0.40 25.11
CA LYS A 389 3.94 -1.84 25.03
C LYS A 389 2.94 -2.46 24.03
N PRO A 390 3.32 -3.52 23.28
CA PRO A 390 2.33 -4.28 22.53
C PRO A 390 1.23 -4.59 23.52
N VAL A 391 -0.02 -4.51 23.09
CA VAL A 391 -1.12 -4.97 23.93
C VAL A 391 -0.96 -6.49 24.03
N LEU A 392 -0.08 -6.92 24.94
CA LEU A 392 -0.03 -8.27 25.45
C LEU A 392 -1.33 -8.40 26.23
N LEU A 393 -2.26 -9.15 25.64
CA LEU A 393 -3.57 -9.44 26.20
C LEU A 393 -3.41 -10.36 27.43
N HIS A 394 -2.75 -9.86 28.48
CA HIS A 394 -2.69 -10.53 29.76
C HIS A 394 -4.11 -10.76 30.27
N LYS A 395 -4.35 -11.91 30.92
CA LYS A 395 -5.63 -12.37 31.50
C LYS A 395 -6.47 -11.35 32.29
N LYS A 396 -5.90 -10.19 32.68
CA LYS A 396 -6.54 -9.11 33.47
C LYS A 396 -6.77 -7.79 32.71
N GLY A 397 -6.32 -7.65 31.46
CA GLY A 397 -6.38 -6.39 30.72
C GLY A 397 -7.73 -6.11 30.05
N MET A 398 -8.43 -7.16 29.59
CA MET A 398 -9.61 -6.98 28.73
C MET A 398 -10.81 -6.33 29.41
N HIS A 399 -11.06 -6.66 30.67
CA HIS A 399 -12.10 -5.98 31.45
C HIS A 399 -11.77 -4.50 31.69
N VAL A 400 -10.49 -4.17 31.95
CA VAL A 400 -10.06 -2.77 32.15
C VAL A 400 -10.22 -1.97 30.86
N LEU A 401 -9.85 -2.55 29.71
CA LEU A 401 -10.03 -1.95 28.39
C LEU A 401 -11.51 -1.72 28.05
N PHE A 402 -12.37 -2.71 28.31
CA PHE A 402 -13.81 -2.57 28.11
C PHE A 402 -14.40 -1.45 28.98
N HIS A 403 -13.99 -1.40 30.25
CA HIS A 403 -14.45 -0.37 31.18
C HIS A 403 -13.95 1.03 30.81
N GLN A 404 -12.71 1.15 30.34
CA GLN A 404 -12.16 2.41 29.85
C GLN A 404 -12.86 2.88 28.57
N MET A 405 -13.17 1.97 27.64
CA MET A 405 -13.97 2.29 26.45
C MET A 405 -15.36 2.81 26.84
N ARG A 406 -16.03 2.16 27.81
CA ARG A 406 -17.34 2.60 28.30
C ARG A 406 -17.30 3.96 28.99
N LYS A 407 -16.20 4.28 29.71
CA LYS A 407 -16.07 5.51 30.50
C LYS A 407 -15.59 6.71 29.69
N ASN A 408 -14.64 6.48 28.78
CA ASN A 408 -13.89 7.54 28.09
C ASN A 408 -14.08 7.52 26.56
N GLY A 409 -14.75 6.50 26.01
CA GLY A 409 -14.93 6.29 24.58
C GLY A 409 -16.40 6.14 24.18
N PRO A 410 -16.67 5.72 22.93
CA PRO A 410 -18.04 5.46 22.46
C PRO A 410 -18.66 4.27 23.21
N TYR A 411 -19.99 4.31 23.39
CA TYR A 411 -20.72 3.25 24.07
C TYR A 411 -20.57 1.91 23.30
N PRO A 412 -20.29 0.77 23.97
CA PRO A 412 -20.08 -0.50 23.28
C PRO A 412 -21.30 -0.95 22.47
N ASP A 413 -21.06 -1.25 21.19
CA ASP A 413 -22.05 -1.82 20.29
C ASP A 413 -21.97 -3.37 20.26
N PHE A 414 -22.83 -4.01 19.49
CA PHE A 414 -22.86 -5.47 19.35
C PHE A 414 -21.48 -6.05 18.94
N LYS A 415 -20.74 -5.36 18.07
CA LYS A 415 -19.43 -5.82 17.59
C LYS A 415 -18.39 -5.74 18.70
N ALA A 416 -18.38 -4.64 19.45
CA ALA A 416 -17.51 -4.47 20.60
C ALA A 416 -17.76 -5.57 21.65
N TYR A 417 -19.00 -5.78 22.09
CA TYR A 417 -19.32 -6.86 23.03
C TYR A 417 -18.86 -8.24 22.52
N SER A 418 -19.11 -8.54 21.25
CA SER A 418 -18.73 -9.83 20.66
C SER A 418 -17.23 -10.05 20.62
N MET A 419 -16.46 -9.00 20.32
CA MET A 419 -15.01 -9.02 20.38
C MET A 419 -14.51 -9.27 21.81
N PHE A 420 -14.98 -8.50 22.79
CA PHE A 420 -14.53 -8.64 24.19
C PHE A 420 -14.91 -9.99 24.81
N ILE A 421 -16.11 -10.52 24.52
CA ILE A 421 -16.53 -11.87 24.94
C ILE A 421 -15.59 -12.93 24.36
N SER A 422 -15.26 -12.84 23.08
CA SER A 422 -14.35 -13.78 22.41
C SER A 422 -12.96 -13.75 23.03
N CYS A 423 -12.39 -12.56 23.20
CA CYS A 423 -11.06 -12.39 23.80
C CYS A 423 -11.00 -12.87 25.25
N LEU A 424 -12.02 -12.57 26.06
CA LEU A 424 -12.09 -13.03 27.46
C LEU A 424 -12.15 -14.56 27.57
N CYS A 425 -12.87 -15.24 26.66
CA CYS A 425 -12.88 -16.71 26.63
C CYS A 425 -11.53 -17.29 26.18
N ARG A 426 -10.88 -16.66 25.19
CA ARG A 426 -9.56 -17.12 24.68
C ARG A 426 -8.46 -17.02 25.73
N ILE A 427 -8.48 -15.99 26.58
CA ILE A 427 -7.50 -15.82 27.66
C ILE A 427 -7.84 -16.63 28.93
N GLY A 428 -8.86 -17.49 28.89
CA GLY A 428 -9.27 -18.33 30.01
C GLY A 428 -9.96 -17.55 31.14
N ASN A 429 -10.69 -16.49 30.81
CA ASN A 429 -11.51 -15.70 31.73
C ASN A 429 -12.99 -15.66 31.27
N SER A 430 -13.56 -16.83 31.00
CA SER A 430 -14.95 -16.95 30.54
C SER A 430 -16.00 -16.49 31.55
N GLU A 431 -15.67 -16.35 32.84
CA GLU A 431 -16.60 -15.77 33.84
C GLU A 431 -16.92 -14.31 33.56
N GLU A 432 -15.94 -13.49 33.21
CA GLU A 432 -16.16 -12.10 32.83
C GLU A 432 -16.89 -11.99 31.48
N ALA A 433 -16.60 -12.90 30.55
CA ALA A 433 -17.34 -12.98 29.28
C ALA A 433 -18.84 -13.28 29.51
N LEU A 434 -19.17 -14.10 30.51
CA LEU A 434 -20.56 -14.36 30.92
C LEU A 434 -21.24 -13.10 31.49
N GLN A 435 -20.51 -12.26 32.23
CA GLN A 435 -21.02 -10.98 32.70
C GLN A 435 -21.35 -10.05 31.52
N LEU A 436 -20.48 -9.99 30.50
CA LEU A 436 -20.73 -9.19 29.30
C LEU A 436 -21.95 -9.69 28.50
N VAL A 437 -22.17 -11.01 28.39
CA VAL A 437 -23.38 -11.58 27.76
C VAL A 437 -24.65 -11.18 28.53
N SER A 438 -24.56 -11.09 29.86
CA SER A 438 -25.65 -10.62 30.71
C SER A 438 -25.92 -9.12 30.50
N GLU A 439 -24.86 -8.32 30.51
CA GLU A 439 -24.93 -6.88 30.27
C GLU A 439 -25.54 -6.56 28.90
N MET A 440 -25.17 -7.30 27.84
CA MET A 440 -25.78 -7.17 26.50
C MET A 440 -27.31 -7.24 26.57
N LEU A 441 -27.86 -8.22 27.28
CA LEU A 441 -29.31 -8.37 27.42
C LEU A 441 -29.94 -7.22 28.22
N ASP A 442 -29.26 -6.75 29.27
CA ASP A 442 -29.75 -5.65 30.11
C ASP A 442 -29.81 -4.32 29.34
N VAL A 443 -28.87 -4.09 28.42
CA VAL A 443 -28.86 -2.90 27.54
C VAL A 443 -29.67 -3.09 26.25
N GLY A 444 -30.40 -4.20 26.12
CA GLY A 444 -31.27 -4.48 24.97
C GLY A 444 -30.56 -4.96 23.70
N ILE A 445 -29.25 -5.25 23.77
CA ILE A 445 -28.49 -5.84 22.66
C ILE A 445 -28.61 -7.36 22.74
N VAL A 446 -29.24 -7.99 21.76
CA VAL A 446 -29.43 -9.45 21.84
C VAL A 446 -28.16 -10.21 21.44
N PRO A 447 -27.57 -11.04 22.32
CA PRO A 447 -26.39 -11.84 21.98
C PRO A 447 -26.68 -12.82 20.85
N SER A 448 -25.70 -13.02 19.97
CA SER A 448 -25.82 -13.96 18.85
C SER A 448 -25.54 -15.39 19.27
N ILE A 449 -25.85 -16.35 18.38
CA ILE A 449 -25.49 -17.75 18.57
C ILE A 449 -23.96 -17.93 18.74
N VAL A 450 -23.17 -17.07 18.10
CA VAL A 450 -21.70 -17.07 18.21
C VAL A 450 -21.27 -16.70 19.63
N ASN A 451 -21.82 -15.63 20.21
CA ASN A 451 -21.51 -15.23 21.59
C ASN A 451 -21.76 -16.37 22.59
N TYR A 452 -22.90 -17.07 22.46
CA TYR A 452 -23.23 -18.20 23.31
C TYR A 452 -22.31 -19.41 23.09
N ASN A 453 -21.96 -19.73 21.84
CA ASN A 453 -21.13 -20.88 21.54
C ASN A 453 -19.68 -20.66 21.98
N THR A 454 -19.12 -19.47 21.72
CA THR A 454 -17.77 -19.07 22.14
C THR A 454 -17.63 -19.14 23.66
N LEU A 455 -18.61 -18.59 24.38
CA LEU A 455 -18.60 -18.63 25.84
C LEU A 455 -18.84 -20.04 26.41
N PHE A 456 -19.73 -20.81 25.80
CA PHE A 456 -19.95 -22.20 26.21
C PHE A 456 -18.67 -23.03 26.05
N TYR A 457 -17.96 -22.87 24.94
CA TYR A 457 -16.70 -23.55 24.69
C TYR A 457 -15.62 -23.16 25.71
N GLY A 458 -15.42 -21.86 25.95
CA GLY A 458 -14.46 -21.36 26.94
C GLY A 458 -14.75 -21.88 28.36
N LEU A 459 -16.01 -21.84 28.81
CA LEU A 459 -16.41 -22.37 30.12
C LEU A 459 -16.16 -23.87 30.26
N ASN A 460 -16.31 -24.65 29.18
CA ASN A 460 -16.04 -26.10 29.22
C ASN A 460 -14.53 -26.40 29.30
N ILE A 461 -13.70 -25.66 28.55
CA ILE A 461 -12.23 -25.78 28.65
C ILE A 461 -11.74 -25.42 30.05
N GLU A 462 -12.32 -24.37 30.65
CA GLU A 462 -11.99 -23.94 32.01
C GLU A 462 -12.55 -24.88 33.11
N GLY A 463 -13.30 -25.93 32.74
CA GLY A 463 -13.91 -26.86 33.70
C GLY A 463 -15.10 -26.28 34.47
N LYS A 464 -15.64 -25.14 34.06
CA LYS A 464 -16.71 -24.38 34.73
C LYS A 464 -18.10 -24.84 34.29
N GLN A 465 -18.39 -26.12 34.50
CA GLN A 465 -19.60 -26.77 33.97
C GLN A 465 -20.91 -26.15 34.49
N ASP A 466 -20.95 -25.67 35.73
CA ASP A 466 -22.17 -25.07 36.29
C ASP A 466 -22.52 -23.73 35.64
N LEU A 467 -21.51 -22.94 35.28
CA LEU A 467 -21.69 -21.70 34.51
C LEU A 467 -22.11 -22.00 33.06
N ALA A 468 -21.57 -23.07 32.46
CA ALA A 468 -21.96 -23.50 31.12
C ALA A 468 -23.46 -23.93 31.08
N LYS A 469 -23.96 -24.58 32.13
CA LYS A 469 -25.40 -24.89 32.28
C LYS A 469 -26.25 -23.63 32.42
N THR A 470 -25.81 -22.67 33.24
CA THR A 470 -26.47 -21.37 33.41
C THR A 470 -26.59 -20.62 32.07
N LEU A 471 -25.52 -20.61 31.27
CA LEU A 471 -25.51 -20.02 29.94
C LEU A 471 -26.51 -20.67 28.97
N LEU A 472 -26.65 -22.00 29.02
CA LEU A 472 -27.63 -22.72 28.20
C LEU A 472 -29.07 -22.36 28.60
N HIS A 473 -29.38 -22.24 29.89
CA HIS A 473 -30.69 -21.78 30.35
C HIS A 473 -30.98 -20.35 29.87
N MET A 474 -30.02 -19.45 29.97
CA MET A 474 -30.11 -18.07 29.46
C MET A 474 -30.40 -18.02 27.95
N LYS A 475 -29.70 -18.83 27.15
CA LYS A 475 -29.93 -18.98 25.70
C LYS A 475 -31.34 -19.47 25.38
N LEU A 476 -31.85 -20.43 26.16
CA LEU A 476 -33.21 -20.97 25.98
C LEU A 476 -34.30 -19.95 26.33
N ASP A 477 -34.10 -19.15 27.38
CA ASP A 477 -35.05 -18.11 27.79
C ASP A 477 -35.12 -16.97 26.78
N VAL A 478 -33.99 -16.55 26.21
CA VAL A 478 -33.98 -15.59 25.10
C VAL A 478 -34.69 -16.14 23.86
N LYS A 479 -34.51 -17.44 23.56
CA LYS A 479 -35.22 -18.12 22.45
C LYS A 479 -36.73 -18.20 22.69
N ARG A 480 -37.18 -18.40 23.92
CA ARG A 480 -38.60 -18.40 24.31
C ARG A 480 -39.22 -17.00 24.20
N ARG A 481 -38.53 -15.96 24.69
CA ARG A 481 -38.98 -14.56 24.58
C ARG A 481 -39.12 -14.11 23.12
N ARG A 482 -38.20 -14.51 22.23
CA ARG A 482 -38.30 -14.22 20.79
C ARG A 482 -39.53 -14.86 20.12
N LYS A 483 -39.93 -16.06 20.54
CA LYS A 483 -41.12 -16.76 20.01
C LYS A 483 -42.46 -16.18 20.49
N LEU A 484 -42.46 -15.37 21.55
CA LEU A 484 -43.67 -14.70 22.08
C LEU A 484 -43.89 -13.31 21.45
N LEU A 485 -42.89 -12.79 20.72
CA LEU A 485 -42.89 -11.48 20.06
C LEU A 485 -43.02 -11.60 18.52
N THR A 486 -43.12 -12.82 18.01
CA THR A 486 -43.42 -13.19 16.62
C THR A 486 -44.73 -13.94 16.59
#